data_AF-A0A815TSL3-F1
#
_entry.id   AF-A0A815TSL3-F1
#
_cell.length_a   1.000
_cell.length_b   1.000
_cell.length_c   1.000
_cell.angle_alpha   90.00
_cell.angle_beta   90.00
_cell.angle_gamma   90.00
#
_symmetry.space_group_name_H-M   'P 1'
#
loop_
_entity.id
_entity.type
_entity.pdbx_description
1 polymer ?
#
loop_
_entity_poly.entity_id
_entity_poly.type
_entity_poly.pdbx_seq_one_letter_code
_entity_poly.pdbx_strand_id
1 'polypeptide(L)'
;MIGNRTLSFKGEKSTFGKVRSIHNTTHSYTVQFITSLSGQPIGNCYLCLKEKNGHMSNNIKKDLFRASNVTVTCSQSGKLTSSLVEYWIRNVLKPAVGNGKSIIIIGCLGWSNGSKIILENETSSTGNYPKEDKFDDSAIGYYI
;
A
#
# COMPACT_ATOMS: atom_id res chain seq x y z
N MET A 1 0.30 5.91 41.20
CA MET A 1 0.93 5.21 40.07
C MET A 1 0.05 5.43 38.84
N ILE A 2 0.39 6.41 37.98
CA ILE A 2 -0.43 6.76 36.80
C ILE A 2 -0.07 5.78 35.68
N GLY A 3 -1.06 5.02 35.18
CA GLY A 3 -0.82 3.99 34.16
C GLY A 3 -0.28 4.57 32.84
N ASN A 4 0.57 3.81 32.14
CA ASN A 4 1.12 4.16 30.82
C ASN A 4 0.09 4.10 29.67
N ARG A 5 -1.20 4.13 29.97
CA ARG A 5 -2.29 4.07 28.99
C ARG A 5 -3.00 5.41 28.94
N THR A 6 -3.26 5.91 27.73
CA THR A 6 -4.13 7.06 27.52
C THR A 6 -5.56 6.63 27.88
N LEU A 7 -6.09 7.15 28.99
CA LEU A 7 -7.49 7.02 29.37
C LEU A 7 -8.25 8.20 28.76
N SER A 8 -9.28 7.91 27.97
CA SER A 8 -10.16 8.88 27.31
C SER A 8 -11.60 8.52 27.59
N PHE A 9 -12.46 9.53 27.74
CA PHE A 9 -13.89 9.31 27.90
C PHE A 9 -14.59 9.28 26.54
N LYS A 10 -15.52 8.33 26.39
CA LYS A 10 -16.36 8.22 25.18
C LYS A 10 -17.18 9.51 25.02
N GLY A 11 -16.98 10.21 23.91
CA GLY A 11 -17.67 11.47 23.59
C GLY A 11 -16.81 12.73 23.72
N GLU A 12 -15.55 12.62 24.14
CA GLU A 12 -14.62 13.76 24.12
C GLU A 12 -14.27 14.17 22.68
N LYS A 13 -14.28 15.49 22.42
CA LYS A 13 -13.88 16.06 21.13
C LYS A 13 -12.39 15.90 20.84
N SER A 14 -11.57 15.89 21.90
CA SER A 14 -10.12 15.73 21.82
C SER A 14 -9.59 15.07 23.07
N THR A 15 -8.61 14.17 22.91
CA THR A 15 -7.93 13.48 24.00
C THR A 15 -6.44 13.70 23.88
N PHE A 16 -5.79 14.02 25.01
CA PHE A 16 -4.35 14.15 25.07
C PHE A 16 -3.68 12.77 25.13
N GLY A 17 -3.01 12.37 24.04
CA GLY A 17 -2.21 11.14 23.99
C GLY A 17 -0.81 11.37 24.55
N LYS A 18 -0.37 10.52 25.50
CA LYS A 18 1.03 10.50 25.94
C LYS A 18 1.86 9.69 24.95
N VAL A 19 2.75 10.35 24.23
CA VAL A 19 3.67 9.71 23.29
C VAL A 19 5.03 9.47 23.94
N ARG A 20 5.67 8.34 23.63
CA ARG A 20 6.99 7.99 24.19
C ARG A 20 8.10 8.92 23.69
N SER A 21 7.91 9.53 22.53
CA SER A 21 8.82 10.50 21.93
C SER A 21 8.02 11.42 21.01
N ILE A 22 8.34 12.73 21.03
CA ILE A 22 7.76 13.73 20.13
C ILE A 22 8.15 13.43 18.68
N HIS A 23 9.31 12.81 18.44
CA HIS A 23 9.70 12.40 17.10
C HIS A 23 8.78 11.31 16.52
N ASN A 24 8.09 10.56 17.37
CA ASN A 24 7.16 9.51 16.93
C ASN A 24 5.78 10.04 16.48
N THR A 25 5.53 11.35 16.58
CA THR A 25 4.25 11.97 16.16
C THR A 25 4.28 12.50 14.73
N THR A 26 5.46 12.60 14.12
CA THR A 26 5.64 13.22 12.80
C THR A 26 5.76 12.22 11.66
N HIS A 27 5.96 10.95 11.99
CA HIS A 27 6.05 9.85 11.02
C HIS A 27 4.68 9.25 10.78
N SER A 28 4.15 9.50 9.58
CA SER A 28 3.00 8.75 9.05
C SER A 28 3.54 7.64 8.16
N TYR A 29 2.82 6.53 8.08
CA TYR A 29 3.14 5.47 7.14
C TYR A 29 1.87 4.81 6.64
N THR A 30 1.93 4.25 5.44
CA THR A 30 0.87 3.41 4.89
C THR A 30 1.37 1.98 4.83
N VAL A 31 0.57 1.04 5.34
CA VAL A 31 0.83 -0.40 5.23
C VAL A 31 -0.25 -1.01 4.36
N GLN A 32 0.15 -1.80 3.37
CA GLN A 32 -0.74 -2.56 2.52
C GLN A 32 -0.38 -4.04 2.62
N PHE A 33 -1.30 -4.82 3.18
CA PHE A 33 -1.22 -6.28 3.17
C PHE A 33 -2.01 -6.84 1.98
N ILE A 34 -1.66 -8.05 1.58
CA ILE A 34 -2.43 -8.85 0.64
C ILE A 34 -2.85 -10.11 1.40
N THR A 35 -4.13 -10.42 1.37
CA THR A 35 -4.69 -11.62 1.97
C THR A 35 -5.45 -12.40 0.92
N SER A 36 -5.32 -13.72 0.94
CA SER A 36 -6.19 -14.61 0.17
C SER A 36 -7.63 -14.49 0.65
N LEU A 37 -8.56 -15.04 -0.13
CA LEU A 37 -9.96 -15.18 0.28
C LEU A 37 -10.11 -16.02 1.57
N SER A 38 -9.19 -16.96 1.82
CA SER A 38 -9.13 -17.74 3.07
C SER A 38 -8.54 -16.97 4.26
N GLY A 39 -8.24 -15.68 4.10
CA GLY A 39 -7.69 -14.82 5.15
C GLY A 39 -6.19 -15.03 5.42
N GLN A 40 -5.48 -15.80 4.58
CA GLN A 40 -4.05 -16.01 4.75
C GLN A 40 -3.26 -14.88 4.09
N PRO A 41 -2.26 -14.30 4.77
CA PRO A 41 -1.39 -13.30 4.15
C PRO A 41 -0.58 -13.94 3.02
N ILE A 42 -0.50 -13.26 1.88
CA ILE A 42 0.26 -13.72 0.72
C ILE A 42 1.22 -12.63 0.25
N GLY A 43 2.41 -13.03 -0.22
CA GLY A 43 3.43 -12.11 -0.70
C GLY A 43 4.00 -11.18 0.38
N ASN A 44 4.70 -10.13 -0.07
CA ASN A 44 5.30 -9.16 0.83
C ASN A 44 4.28 -8.13 1.32
N CYS A 45 4.42 -7.72 2.58
CA CYS A 45 3.76 -6.54 3.10
C CYS A 45 4.39 -5.29 2.48
N TYR A 46 3.58 -4.38 1.96
CA TYR A 46 4.08 -3.12 1.42
C TYR A 46 4.03 -2.01 2.46
N LEU A 47 5.15 -1.35 2.70
CA LEU A 47 5.30 -0.29 3.69
C LEU A 47 5.80 0.99 3.02
N CYS A 48 4.96 2.03 3.01
CA CYS A 48 5.34 3.36 2.54
C CYS A 48 5.57 4.31 3.72
N LEU A 49 6.83 4.71 3.92
CA LEU A 49 7.25 5.61 4.98
C LEU A 49 7.11 7.08 4.55
N LYS A 50 6.74 7.97 5.47
CA LYS A 50 6.78 9.42 5.22
C LYS A 50 8.20 9.96 5.44
N GLU A 51 8.80 10.48 4.37
CA GLU A 51 10.12 11.11 4.37
C GLU A 51 10.03 12.55 3.88
N LYS A 52 10.69 13.50 4.54
CA LYS A 52 10.54 14.96 4.26
C LYS A 52 10.73 15.33 2.78
N ASN A 53 11.67 14.66 2.11
CA ASN A 53 12.03 14.93 0.72
C ASN A 53 11.42 13.90 -0.26
N GLY A 54 10.53 13.03 0.20
CA GLY A 54 9.95 11.95 -0.61
C GLY A 54 10.89 10.79 -0.93
N HIS A 55 12.16 10.89 -0.55
CA HIS A 55 13.17 9.88 -0.79
C HIS A 55 13.96 9.56 0.47
N MET A 56 14.30 8.29 0.63
CA MET A 56 15.12 7.80 1.73
C MET A 56 16.60 8.12 1.44
N SER A 57 17.28 8.75 2.39
CA SER A 57 18.70 9.07 2.26
C SER A 57 19.56 7.80 2.25
N ASN A 58 20.75 7.87 1.64
CA ASN A 58 21.66 6.72 1.56
C ASN A 58 22.11 6.22 2.94
N ASN A 59 22.22 7.12 3.93
CA ASN A 59 22.57 6.75 5.30
C ASN A 59 21.44 5.92 5.93
N ILE A 60 20.19 6.37 5.80
CA ILE A 60 19.03 5.63 6.30
C ILE A 60 18.93 4.26 5.61
N LYS A 61 19.13 4.18 4.29
CA LYS A 61 19.09 2.89 3.56
C LYS A 61 20.10 1.85 4.02
N LYS A 62 21.24 2.28 4.59
CA LYS A 62 22.29 1.38 5.11
C LYS A 62 21.88 0.78 6.45
N ASP A 63 21.29 1.61 7.31
CA ASP A 63 20.94 1.21 8.68
C ASP A 63 19.50 0.70 8.80
N LEU A 64 18.69 0.85 7.76
CA LEU A 64 17.31 0.39 7.75
C LEU A 64 17.25 -1.13 7.84
N PHE A 65 16.51 -1.61 8.84
CA PHE A 65 16.16 -3.01 8.96
C PHE A 65 15.41 -3.52 7.72
N ARG A 66 15.91 -4.61 7.12
CA ARG A 66 15.34 -5.23 5.93
C ARG A 66 14.73 -6.58 6.28
N ALA A 67 13.42 -6.59 6.46
CA ALA A 67 12.68 -7.83 6.56
C ALA A 67 12.46 -8.43 5.16
N SER A 68 12.68 -9.73 5.00
CA SER A 68 12.52 -10.42 3.70
C SER A 68 11.07 -10.40 3.18
N ASN A 69 10.10 -10.29 4.09
CA ASN A 69 8.67 -10.28 3.81
C ASN A 69 8.07 -8.86 3.76
N VAL A 70 8.89 -7.81 3.68
CA VAL A 70 8.43 -6.41 3.62
C VAL A 70 9.09 -5.68 2.45
N THR A 71 8.27 -5.12 1.58
CA THR A 71 8.71 -4.19 0.53
C THR A 71 8.57 -2.77 1.04
N VAL A 72 9.70 -2.13 1.37
CA VAL A 72 9.73 -0.77 1.93
C VAL A 72 9.94 0.27 0.83
N THR A 73 9.17 1.34 0.88
CA THR A 73 9.33 2.55 0.07
C THR A 73 9.09 3.80 0.92
N CYS A 74 9.18 4.98 0.32
CA CYS A 74 8.85 6.24 0.98
C CYS A 74 8.19 7.27 0.04
N SER A 75 7.47 8.22 0.63
CA SER A 75 6.95 9.41 -0.05
C SER A 75 6.87 10.60 0.89
N GLN A 76 6.62 11.80 0.34
CA GLN A 76 6.60 13.02 1.14
C GLN A 76 5.43 13.07 2.13
N SER A 77 4.30 12.49 1.76
CA SER A 77 3.08 12.46 2.58
C SER A 77 2.91 11.15 3.33
N GLY A 78 3.64 10.09 2.94
CA GLY A 78 3.39 8.72 3.38
C GLY A 78 2.12 8.11 2.77
N LYS A 79 1.40 8.83 1.90
CA LYS A 79 0.20 8.35 1.19
C LYS A 79 0.61 7.63 -0.09
N LEU A 80 -0.28 6.74 -0.54
CA LEU A 80 -0.17 6.05 -1.82
C LEU A 80 -0.62 6.97 -2.97
N THR A 81 0.33 7.49 -3.73
CA THR A 81 0.09 8.17 -5.01
C THR A 81 -0.13 7.14 -6.12
N SER A 82 -0.67 7.53 -7.27
CA SER A 82 -0.86 6.62 -8.42
C SER A 82 0.43 5.88 -8.79
N SER A 83 1.58 6.57 -8.81
CA SER A 83 2.89 5.96 -9.07
C SER A 83 3.31 4.92 -8.03
N LEU A 84 2.98 5.14 -6.76
CA LEU A 84 3.26 4.18 -5.69
C LEU A 84 2.32 2.98 -5.74
N VAL A 85 1.07 3.19 -6.15
CA VAL A 85 0.10 2.11 -6.41
C VAL A 85 0.58 1.25 -7.58
N GLU A 86 0.98 1.86 -8.70
CA GLU A 86 1.57 1.13 -9.83
C GLU A 86 2.81 0.33 -9.41
N TYR A 87 3.69 0.94 -8.62
CA TYR A 87 4.85 0.25 -8.09
C TYR A 87 4.45 -0.95 -7.23
N TRP A 88 3.46 -0.79 -6.34
CA TRP A 88 2.94 -1.88 -5.53
C TRP A 88 2.33 -3.00 -6.39
N ILE A 89 1.54 -2.66 -7.42
CA ILE A 89 0.95 -3.65 -8.33
C ILE A 89 2.06 -4.47 -9.00
N ARG A 90 3.06 -3.79 -9.59
CA ARG A 90 4.13 -4.44 -10.36
C ARG A 90 5.07 -5.27 -9.49
N ASN A 91 5.45 -4.76 -8.32
CA ASN A 91 6.55 -5.33 -7.52
C ASN A 91 6.10 -6.16 -6.33
N VAL A 92 4.82 -6.09 -5.94
CA VAL A 92 4.30 -6.79 -4.75
C VAL A 92 3.09 -7.64 -5.10
N LEU A 93 2.06 -7.04 -5.71
CA LEU A 93 0.81 -7.74 -5.99
C LEU A 93 0.97 -8.82 -7.05
N LYS A 94 1.48 -8.46 -8.24
CA LYS A 94 1.66 -9.41 -9.36
C LYS A 94 2.52 -10.63 -8.98
N PRO A 95 3.69 -10.46 -8.31
CA PRO A 95 4.47 -11.61 -7.83
C PRO A 95 3.72 -12.49 -6.82
N ALA A 96 2.84 -11.91 -5.99
CA ALA A 96 2.10 -12.64 -4.97
C ALA A 96 0.94 -13.47 -5.55
N VAL A 97 0.23 -12.94 -6.56
CA VAL A 97 -0.93 -13.62 -7.18
C VAL A 97 -0.54 -14.51 -8.38
N GLY A 98 0.64 -14.30 -8.95
CA GLY A 98 1.13 -15.03 -10.11
C GLY A 98 0.43 -14.63 -11.41
N ASN A 99 0.50 -15.53 -12.41
CA ASN A 99 -0.04 -15.28 -13.76
C ASN A 99 -1.50 -15.72 -13.93
N GLY A 100 -2.15 -16.22 -12.87
CA GLY A 100 -3.54 -16.67 -12.91
C GLY A 100 -4.55 -15.52 -12.87
N LYS A 101 -5.74 -15.75 -13.43
CA LYS A 101 -6.86 -14.81 -13.28
C LYS A 101 -7.23 -14.69 -11.80
N SER A 102 -7.26 -13.46 -11.30
CA SER A 102 -7.49 -13.18 -9.87
C SER A 102 -8.46 -12.02 -9.72
N ILE A 103 -9.40 -12.13 -8.77
CA ILE A 103 -10.25 -11.02 -8.34
C ILE A 103 -9.58 -10.35 -7.15
N ILE A 104 -9.46 -9.03 -7.19
CA ILE A 104 -8.76 -8.24 -6.17
C ILE A 104 -9.74 -7.22 -5.60
N ILE A 105 -9.89 -7.23 -4.28
CA ILE A 105 -10.70 -6.27 -3.53
C ILE A 105 -9.72 -5.36 -2.78
N ILE A 106 -9.80 -4.05 -3.07
CA ILE A 106 -8.91 -3.04 -2.46
C ILE A 106 -9.73 -2.17 -1.53
N GLY A 107 -9.48 -2.30 -0.23
CA GLY A 107 -10.05 -1.42 0.78
C GLY A 107 -9.25 -0.13 0.89
N CYS A 108 -9.80 0.96 0.34
CA CYS A 108 -9.39 2.36 0.56
C CYS A 108 -7.88 2.64 0.52
N LEU A 109 -7.43 3.16 -0.63
CA LEU A 109 -6.21 3.95 -0.71
C LEU A 109 -6.66 5.41 -0.83
N GLY A 110 -5.88 6.37 -0.31
CA GLY A 110 -6.06 7.81 -0.60
C GLY A 110 -5.82 8.17 -2.07
N TRP A 111 -6.14 7.26 -2.98
CA TRP A 111 -6.15 7.41 -4.42
C TRP A 111 -7.39 8.19 -4.80
N SER A 112 -7.21 9.46 -5.13
CA SER A 112 -8.30 10.36 -5.52
C SER A 112 -8.92 10.01 -6.88
N ASN A 113 -8.28 9.13 -7.66
CA ASN A 113 -8.77 8.64 -8.94
C ASN A 113 -8.95 7.13 -8.85
N GLY A 114 -9.99 6.66 -8.15
CA GLY A 114 -10.26 5.24 -7.99
C GLY A 114 -10.42 4.53 -9.34
N SER A 115 -9.36 3.92 -9.85
CA SER A 115 -9.41 3.06 -11.03
C SER A 115 -9.53 1.61 -10.55
N LYS A 116 -10.57 0.92 -11.02
CA LYS A 116 -10.74 -0.52 -10.84
C LYS A 116 -9.55 -1.23 -11.51
N ILE A 117 -8.75 -1.97 -10.74
CA ILE A 117 -7.66 -2.80 -11.29
C ILE A 117 -8.22 -4.19 -11.53
N ILE A 118 -8.63 -4.48 -12.77
CA ILE A 118 -8.84 -5.86 -13.22
C ILE A 118 -7.51 -6.33 -13.81
N LEU A 119 -6.87 -7.32 -13.20
CA LEU A 119 -5.71 -7.99 -13.78
C LEU A 119 -6.22 -9.15 -14.65
N GLU A 120 -6.59 -8.84 -15.90
CA GLU A 120 -6.79 -9.85 -16.94
C GLU A 120 -5.53 -9.92 -17.78
N ASN A 121 -4.87 -11.08 -17.79
CA ASN A 121 -3.92 -11.40 -18.86
C ASN A 121 -4.66 -12.29 -19.85
N GLU A 122 -4.86 -11.79 -21.07
CA GLU A 122 -5.15 -12.66 -22.20
C GLU A 122 -3.95 -13.58 -22.43
N THR A 123 -4.20 -14.89 -22.40
CA THR A 123 -3.26 -15.87 -22.91
C THR A 123 -3.31 -15.82 -24.43
N SER A 124 -2.44 -15.03 -25.06
CA SER A 124 -2.14 -15.18 -26.48
C SER A 124 -0.70 -15.66 -26.61
N SER A 125 -0.59 -16.95 -26.92
CA SER A 125 0.57 -17.50 -27.59
C SER A 125 0.88 -16.67 -28.85
N THR A 126 2.17 -16.57 -29.17
CA THR A 126 2.78 -15.88 -30.32
C THR A 126 3.21 -14.43 -30.07
N GLY A 127 4.49 -14.20 -30.33
CA GLY A 127 5.20 -12.99 -29.96
C GLY A 127 4.74 -11.75 -30.72
N ASN A 128 4.47 -10.69 -29.96
CA ASN A 128 4.84 -9.31 -30.23
C ASN A 128 4.39 -8.49 -29.01
N TYR A 129 5.29 -7.72 -28.40
CA TYR A 129 4.95 -6.80 -27.31
C TYR A 129 3.97 -5.73 -27.83
N PRO A 130 2.78 -5.54 -27.25
CA PRO A 130 1.91 -4.44 -27.66
C PRO A 130 2.41 -3.11 -27.08
N LYS A 131 2.28 -2.08 -27.91
CA LYS A 131 2.49 -0.66 -27.59
C LYS A 131 1.44 -0.19 -26.59
N GLU A 132 1.70 0.95 -25.95
CA GLU A 132 0.84 1.60 -24.96
C GLU A 132 -0.65 1.64 -25.37
N ASP A 133 -1.42 0.66 -24.92
CA ASP A 133 -2.88 0.66 -25.11
C ASP A 133 -3.54 1.42 -23.96
N LYS A 134 -4.32 2.42 -24.36
CA LYS A 134 -5.13 3.26 -23.48
C LYS A 134 -6.21 2.42 -22.80
N PHE A 135 -6.43 2.73 -21.52
CA PHE A 135 -7.46 2.14 -20.66
C PHE A 135 -8.85 2.33 -21.30
N ASP A 136 -9.62 1.25 -21.44
CA ASP A 136 -11.00 1.26 -21.97
C ASP A 136 -12.02 1.41 -20.82
N ASP A 137 -12.77 2.50 -20.87
CA ASP A 137 -13.74 2.92 -19.84
C ASP A 137 -15.11 2.19 -19.93
N SER A 138 -15.32 1.28 -20.88
CA SER A 138 -16.66 0.77 -21.22
C SER A 138 -17.15 -0.47 -20.44
N ALA A 139 -16.33 -1.11 -19.60
CA ALA A 139 -16.65 -2.41 -18.97
C ALA A 139 -16.99 -2.35 -17.45
N ILE A 140 -17.85 -1.41 -17.04
CA ILE A 140 -18.23 -1.22 -15.63
C ILE A 140 -19.56 -1.94 -15.30
N GLY A 141 -19.47 -3.12 -14.69
CA GLY A 141 -20.58 -3.76 -13.95
C GLY A 141 -20.39 -3.61 -12.44
N TYR A 142 -21.43 -3.10 -11.76
CA TYR A 142 -21.55 -3.02 -10.30
C TYR A 142 -22.23 -4.29 -9.77
N TYR A 143 -21.69 -4.90 -8.71
CA TYR A 143 -22.49 -5.74 -7.82
C TYR A 143 -22.22 -5.35 -6.37
N ILE A 144 -23.33 -5.03 -5.69
CA ILE A 144 -23.46 -4.78 -4.24
C ILE A 144 -23.31 -6.12 -3.51
#